data_AF-A0A9W7II35-F1
#
_entry.id   AF-A0A9W7II35-F1
#
_cell.length_a   1.000
_cell.length_b   1.000
_cell.length_c   1.000
_cell.angle_alpha   90.00
_cell.angle_beta   90.00
_cell.angle_gamma   90.00
#
_symmetry.space_group_name_H-M   'P 1'
#
loop_
_entity.id
_entity.type
_entity.pdbx_description
1 polymer ?
#
loop_
_entity_poly.entity_id
_entity_poly.type
_entity_poly.pdbx_seq_one_letter_code
_entity_poly.pdbx_strand_id
1 'polypeptide(L)' 'MSMYLDNEKLLIHCFQDILVGSVARWYSQLSRVNIKSWKDLSRSFSEQYNHVSDMVPTRLVLQGIEQKHHESFRQYAQR' A
#
# COMPACT_ATOMS: atom_id res chain seq x y z
N MET A 1 12.70 20.43 20.34
CA MET A 1 12.41 20.40 18.89
C MET A 1 13.15 19.28 18.15
N SER A 2 14.33 18.82 18.59
CA SER A 2 15.08 17.74 17.91
C SER A 2 14.44 16.34 17.97
N MET A 3 13.75 15.96 19.06
CA MET A 3 13.11 14.63 19.18
C MET A 3 12.05 14.35 18.10
N TYR A 4 11.32 15.37 17.64
CA TYR A 4 10.30 15.19 16.60
C TYR A 4 10.92 14.88 15.24
N LEU A 5 12.01 15.56 14.87
CA LEU A 5 12.75 15.30 13.62
C LEU A 5 13.45 13.94 13.65
N ASP A 6 13.93 13.52 14.82
CA ASP A 6 14.56 12.21 14.99
C ASP A 6 13.52 11.09 14.84
N ASN A 7 12.31 11.29 15.39
CA ASN A 7 11.20 10.37 15.23
C ASN A 7 10.73 10.23 13.77
N GLU A 8 10.66 11.33 13.01
CA GLU A 8 10.30 11.27 11.58
C GLU A 8 11.31 10.47 10.75
N LYS A 9 12.62 10.63 11.02
CA LYS A 9 13.65 9.84 10.33
C LYS A 9 13.54 8.36 10.64
N LEU A 10 13.30 8.01 11.91
CA LEU A 10 13.09 6.62 12.31
C LEU A 10 11.88 6.00 11.61
N LEU A 11 10.76 6.73 11.52
CA LEU A 11 9.56 6.26 10.81
C LEU A 11 9.83 6.03 9.32
N ILE A 12 10.55 6.94 8.66
CA ILE A 12 10.94 6.79 7.26
C ILE A 12 11.84 5.55 7.07
N HIS A 13 12.81 5.33 7.96
CA HIS A 13 13.68 4.16 7.90
C HIS A 13 12.91 2.85 8.11
N CYS A 14 12.09 2.76 9.16
CA CYS A 14 11.26 1.58 9.37
C CYS A 14 10.34 1.31 8.17
N PHE A 15 9.81 2.36 7.55
CA PHE A 15 8.97 2.22 6.37
C PHE A 15 9.75 1.69 5.16
N GLN A 16 11.02 2.05 4.98
CA GLN A 16 11.88 1.49 3.94
C GLN A 16 12.08 -0.02 4.11
N ASP A 17 12.32 -0.47 5.34
CA ASP A 17 12.66 -1.87 5.64
C ASP A 17 11.50 -2.84 5.38
N ILE A 18 10.26 -2.36 5.46
CA ILE A 18 9.07 -3.19 5.20
C ILE A 18 8.70 -3.26 3.71
N LEU A 19 9.36 -2.50 2.83
CA LEU A 19 8.99 -2.45 1.42
C LEU A 19 9.50 -3.68 0.67
N VAL A 20 8.59 -4.32 -0.06
CA VAL A 20 8.90 -5.48 -0.90
C VAL A 20 8.36 -5.29 -2.31
N GLY A 21 8.99 -5.95 -3.28
CA GLY A 21 8.48 -6.06 -4.65
C GLY A 21 8.26 -4.72 -5.35
N SER A 22 7.03 -4.50 -5.82
CA SER A 22 6.65 -3.28 -6.57
C SER A 22 6.68 -2.02 -5.71
N VAL A 23 6.41 -2.13 -4.41
CA VAL A 23 6.40 -0.98 -3.49
C VAL A 23 7.82 -0.47 -3.24
N ALA A 24 8.79 -1.37 -3.10
CA ALA A 24 10.20 -1.00 -2.99
C ALA A 24 10.72 -0.27 -4.25
N ARG A 25 10.28 -0.71 -5.44
CA ARG A 25 10.63 -0.05 -6.71
C ARG A 25 10.03 1.35 -6.80
N TRP A 26 8.75 1.49 -6.44
CA TRP A 26 8.10 2.80 -6.37
C TRP A 26 8.86 3.75 -5.44
N TYR A 27 9.18 3.29 -4.22
CA TYR A 27 9.89 4.11 -3.25
C TYR A 27 11.27 4.56 -3.75
N SER A 28 11.98 3.71 -4.49
CA SER A 28 13.29 4.03 -5.08
C SER A 28 13.21 5.08 -6.19
N GLN A 29 12.04 5.25 -6.82
CA GLN A 29 11.79 6.24 -7.87
C GLN A 29 11.27 7.58 -7.32
N LEU A 30 10.93 7.65 -6.03
CA LEU A 30 10.54 8.90 -5.40
C LEU A 30 11.73 9.85 -5.39
N SER A 31 11.53 11.04 -5.96
CA SER A 31 12.51 12.11 -5.87
C SER A 31 12.74 12.48 -4.39
N ARG A 32 13.98 12.35 -3.91
CA ARG A 32 14.40 12.78 -2.57
C ARG A 32 14.14 14.28 -2.31
N VAL A 33 13.89 15.06 -3.37
CA VAL A 33 13.55 16.49 -3.27
C VAL A 33 12.11 16.69 -2.79
N ASN A 34 11.22 15.72 -3.03
CA ASN A 34 9.78 15.83 -2.79
C ASN A 34 9.35 15.26 -1.43
N ILE A 35 10.16 14.43 -0.78
CA ILE A 35 9.82 13.83 0.53
C ILE A 35 10.71 14.41 1.61
N LYS A 36 10.20 15.46 2.28
CA LYS A 36 10.92 16.19 3.32
C LYS A 36 10.48 15.82 4.73
N SER A 37 9.36 15.11 4.86
CA SER A 37 8.78 14.69 6.13
C SER A 37 8.07 13.35 5.99
N TRP A 38 7.80 12.70 7.13
CA TRP A 38 6.96 11.50 7.20
C TRP A 38 5.56 11.75 6.61
N LYS A 39 5.02 12.96 6.83
CA LYS A 39 3.71 13.37 6.34
C LYS A 39 3.65 13.46 4.81
N ASP A 40 4.71 13.90 4.16
CA ASP A 40 4.77 13.95 2.70
C ASP A 40 4.84 12.53 2.12
N LEU A 41 5.65 11.66 2.75
CA LEU A 41 5.75 10.25 2.36
C LEU A 41 4.41 9.52 2.50
N SER A 42 3.72 9.68 3.63
CA SER A 42 2.44 9.03 3.87
C SER A 42 1.37 9.48 2.88
N ARG A 43 1.35 10.78 2.52
CA ARG A 43 0.46 11.30 1.48
C ARG A 43 0.76 10.69 0.12
N SER A 44 2.02 10.73 -0.33
CA SER A 44 2.40 10.17 -1.64
C SER A 44 2.13 8.66 -1.73
N PHE A 45 2.32 7.93 -0.63
CA PHE A 45 1.97 6.51 -0.56
C PHE A 45 0.47 6.29 -0.72
N SER A 46 -0.35 7.02 0.04
CA SER A 46 -1.81 6.93 -0.07
C SER A 46 -2.32 7.30 -1.46
N GLU A 47 -1.76 8.33 -2.10
CA GLU A 47 -2.13 8.71 -3.47
C GLU A 47 -1.73 7.65 -4.50
N GLN A 48 -0.51 7.11 -4.40
CA GLN A 48 -0.01 6.07 -5.31
C GLN A 48 -0.86 4.79 -5.25
N TYR A 49 -1.31 4.41 -4.05
CA TYR A 49 -2.02 3.16 -3.82
C TYR A 49 -3.51 3.35 -3.53
N ASN A 50 -4.06 4.56 -3.75
CA ASN A 50 -5.47 4.85 -3.50
C ASN A 50 -6.39 3.89 -4.26
N HIS A 51 -6.01 3.54 -5.49
CA HIS A 51 -6.73 2.59 -6.33
C HIS A 51 -6.76 1.16 -5.78
N VAL A 52 -5.86 0.78 -4.87
CA VAL A 52 -5.92 -0.54 -4.21
C VAL A 52 -7.13 -0.60 -3.27
N SER A 53 -7.58 0.54 -2.71
CA SER A 53 -8.82 0.59 -1.94
C SER A 53 -10.05 0.37 -2.82
N ASP A 54 -10.01 0.81 -4.09
CA ASP A 54 -11.06 0.56 -5.07
C ASP A 54 -11.10 -0.89 -5.56
N MET A 55 -9.99 -1.63 -5.40
CA MET A 55 -9.90 -3.06 -5.72
C MET A 55 -10.51 -3.96 -4.66
N VAL A 56 -10.82 -3.46 -3.46
CA VAL A 56 -11.51 -4.26 -2.44
C VAL A 56 -12.95 -4.48 -2.93
N PRO A 57 -13.37 -5.74 -3.16
CA PRO A 57 -14.71 -6.00 -3.65
C PRO A 57 -15.74 -5.46 -2.66
N THR A 58 -16.62 -4.58 -3.13
CA THR A 58 -17.74 -4.14 -2.30
C THR A 58 -18.66 -5.32 -2.00
N ARG A 59 -19.44 -5.22 -0.91
CA ARG A 59 -20.40 -6.27 -0.52
C ARG A 59 -21.34 -6.67 -1.67
N LEU A 60 -21.76 -5.70 -2.49
CA LEU A 60 -22.60 -5.94 -3.67
C LEU A 60 -21.88 -6.77 -4.74
N VAL A 61 -20.59 -6.50 -4.97
CA VAL A 61 -19.77 -7.28 -5.90
C VAL A 61 -19.56 -8.70 -5.36
N LEU A 62 -19.27 -8.86 -4.06
CA LEU A 62 -19.10 -10.18 -3.42
C LEU A 62 -20.36 -11.04 -3.53
N GLN A 63 -21.54 -10.44 -3.37
CA GLN A 63 -22.81 -11.15 -3.50
C GLN A 63 -23.08 -11.68 -4.93
N GLY A 64 -22.47 -11.06 -5.95
CA GLY A 64 -22.57 -11.50 -7.34
C GLY A 64 -21.45 -12.45 -7.79
N ILE A 65 -20.49 -12.77 -6.91
CA ILE A 65 -19.42 -13.72 -7.23
C ILE A 65 -19.93 -15.12 -6.89
N GLU A 66 -20.10 -15.95 -7.93
CA GLU A 66 -20.43 -17.37 -7.79
C GLU A 66 -19.20 -18.26 -8.08
N GLN A 67 -19.23 -19.47 -7.51
CA GLN A 67 -18.22 -20.47 -7.77
C GLN A 67 -18.36 -21.00 -9.21
N LYS A 68 -17.31 -20.81 -10.00
CA LYS A 68 -17.23 -21.33 -11.38
C LYS A 68 -17.10 -22.85 -11.37
N HIS A 69 -17.67 -23.52 -12.37
CA HIS A 69 -17.62 -24.99 -12.49
C HIS A 69 -16.21 -25.58 -12.60
N HIS A 70 -15.22 -24.78 -13.02
CA HIS A 70 -13.83 -25.21 -13.19
C HIS A 70 -12.88 -24.73 -12.08
N GLU A 71 -13.40 -24.11 -11.01
CA GLU A 71 -12.57 -23.66 -9.88
C GLU A 71 -12.87 -24.46 -8.60
N SER A 72 -11.81 -24.77 -7.85
CA SER A 72 -11.96 -25.39 -6.53
C SER A 72 -12.57 -24.40 -5.54
N PHE A 73 -13.19 -24.93 -4.48
CA PHE A 73 -13.73 -24.10 -3.40
C PHE A 73 -12.66 -23.19 -2.78
N ARG A 74 -11.42 -23.69 -2.64
CA ARG A 74 -10.30 -22.89 -2.12
C ARG A 74 -9.98 -21.70 -3.02
N GLN A 75 -9.95 -21.92 -4.34
CA GLN A 75 -9.71 -20.83 -5.30
C GLN A 75 -10.84 -19.81 -5.26
N TYR A 76 -12.10 -20.26 -5.17
CA TYR A 76 -13.25 -19.39 -5.01
C TYR A 76 -13.17 -18.54 -3.73
N ALA A 77 -12.88 -19.14 -2.58
CA ALA A 77 -12.79 -18.44 -1.30
C ALA A 77 -11.58 -17.49 -1.18
N GLN A 78 -10.60 -17.61 -2.08
CA GLN A 78 -9.41 -16.74 -2.15
C GLN A 78 -9.55 -15.58 -3.15
N ARG A 79 -10.63 -15.52 -3.92
CA ARG A 79 -10.97 -14.39 -4.80
C ARG A 79 -11.55 -13.24 -3.99
#